data_AF-A0AAX7UBW9-F1
#
_entry.id   AF-A0AAX7UBW9-F1
#
_cell.length_a   1.000
_cell.length_b   1.000
_cell.length_c   1.000
_cell.angle_alpha   90.00
_cell.angle_beta   90.00
_cell.angle_gamma   90.00
#
_symmetry.space_group_name_H-M   'P 1'
#
loop_
_entity.id
_entity.type
_entity.pdbx_description
1 polymer ?
#
loop_
_entity_poly.entity_id
_entity_poly.type
_entity_poly.pdbx_seq_one_letter_code
_entity_poly.pdbx_strand_id
1 'polypeptide(L)'
;MKETSVLCLLFLISLLSCSTNQARLTVSPSSSQFFQYDFVSLSCEEDDSSAGWTLRRNTSKQERTQCGDGWGTPAGSSCNIRYTYPSDSGVYWCESREGTVSNMVHLTVTVLTLPD
;
A
#
# COMPACT_ATOMS: atom_id res chain seq x y z
N MET A 1 -16.33 43.60 14.81
CA MET A 1 -15.94 43.02 13.50
C MET A 1 -14.46 42.61 13.48
N LYS A 2 -13.95 41.94 14.53
CA LYS A 2 -12.56 41.45 14.61
C LYS A 2 -12.56 40.00 15.10
N GLU A 3 -13.37 39.70 16.10
CA GLU A 3 -13.63 38.35 16.63
C GLU A 3 -14.05 37.31 15.57
N THR A 4 -14.99 37.68 14.68
CA THR A 4 -15.45 36.78 13.60
C THR A 4 -14.37 36.49 12.57
N SER A 5 -13.45 37.43 12.35
CA SER A 5 -12.32 37.27 11.41
C SER A 5 -11.29 36.27 11.96
N VAL A 6 -11.00 36.35 13.26
CA VAL A 6 -10.05 35.44 13.93
C VAL A 6 -10.61 34.02 13.99
N LEU A 7 -11.89 33.85 14.33
CA LEU A 7 -12.57 32.54 14.30
C LEU A 7 -12.54 31.91 12.90
N CYS A 8 -12.82 32.70 11.84
CA CYS A 8 -12.71 32.23 10.46
C CYS A 8 -11.27 31.85 10.10
N LEU A 9 -10.28 32.65 10.48
CA LEU A 9 -8.87 32.35 10.25
C LEU A 9 -8.42 31.07 10.98
N LEU A 10 -8.81 30.89 12.23
CA LEU A 10 -8.51 29.66 13.00
C LEU A 10 -9.19 28.43 12.39
N PHE A 11 -10.43 28.58 11.92
CA PHE A 11 -11.15 27.51 11.23
C PHE A 11 -10.50 27.14 9.90
N LEU A 12 -10.08 28.13 9.11
CA LEU A 12 -9.33 27.93 7.86
C LEU A 12 -7.99 27.27 8.13
N ILE A 13 -7.23 27.73 9.14
CA ILE A 13 -5.95 27.10 9.52
C ILE A 13 -6.19 25.65 9.98
N SER A 14 -7.27 25.36 10.71
CA SER A 14 -7.65 23.99 11.10
C SER A 14 -8.03 23.11 9.92
N LEU A 15 -8.64 23.66 8.88
CA LEU A 15 -8.95 22.95 7.63
C LEU A 15 -7.70 22.75 6.76
N LEU A 16 -6.79 23.72 6.72
CA LEU A 16 -5.50 23.64 6.02
C LEU A 16 -4.48 22.74 6.74
N SER A 17 -4.63 22.51 8.04
CA SER A 17 -3.80 21.60 8.85
C SER A 17 -4.39 20.20 8.96
N CYS A 18 -5.39 19.87 8.13
CA CYS A 18 -5.76 18.49 7.89
C CYS A 18 -4.60 17.82 7.14
N SER A 19 -3.65 17.28 7.90
CA SER A 19 -2.68 16.32 7.39
C SER A 19 -3.47 15.28 6.62
N THR A 20 -3.22 15.17 5.32
CA THR A 20 -3.74 14.02 4.57
C THR A 20 -3.02 12.83 5.17
N ASN A 21 -3.70 12.10 6.06
CA ASN A 21 -3.24 10.83 6.62
C ASN A 21 -3.20 9.81 5.48
N GLN A 22 -2.21 9.96 4.60
CA GLN A 22 -2.03 9.14 3.43
C GLN A 22 -1.15 7.97 3.86
N ALA A 23 -1.69 6.76 3.82
CA ALA A 23 -0.87 5.58 4.03
C ALA A 23 0.25 5.52 3.00
N ARG A 24 1.40 5.00 3.44
CA ARG A 24 2.52 4.68 2.57
C ARG A 24 2.67 3.18 2.48
N LEU A 25 2.67 2.64 1.26
CA LEU A 25 2.99 1.25 1.02
C LEU A 25 4.52 1.07 1.07
N THR A 26 4.98 0.18 1.95
CA THR A 26 6.38 -0.27 2.04
C THR A 26 6.52 -1.74 1.68
N VAL A 27 7.73 -2.12 1.26
CA VAL A 27 8.08 -3.48 0.82
C VAL A 27 9.27 -3.96 1.62
N SER A 28 9.20 -5.18 2.13
CA SER A 28 10.29 -5.84 2.84
C SER A 28 10.58 -7.24 2.24
N PRO A 29 11.83 -7.52 1.82
CA PRO A 29 12.96 -6.59 1.80
C PRO A 29 12.75 -5.44 0.79
N SER A 30 13.47 -4.33 0.99
CA SER A 30 13.29 -3.09 0.22
C SER A 30 13.82 -3.22 -1.21
N SER A 31 13.07 -3.93 -2.06
CA SER A 31 13.35 -4.15 -3.48
C SER A 31 12.04 -4.12 -4.28
N SER A 32 12.14 -3.81 -5.58
CA SER A 32 11.07 -3.99 -6.56
C SER A 32 11.26 -5.23 -7.43
N GLN A 33 12.40 -5.91 -7.30
CA GLN A 33 12.76 -7.09 -8.07
C GLN A 33 13.02 -8.26 -7.14
N PHE A 34 12.41 -9.39 -7.45
CA PHE A 34 12.44 -10.62 -6.68
C PHE A 34 12.61 -11.81 -7.62
N PHE A 35 13.09 -12.91 -7.09
CA PHE A 35 13.09 -14.18 -7.76
C PHE A 35 11.89 -15.03 -7.33
N GLN A 36 11.56 -16.03 -8.14
CA GLN A 36 10.59 -17.03 -7.78
C GLN A 36 10.98 -17.69 -6.46
N TYR A 37 9.99 -17.89 -5.60
CA TYR A 37 10.10 -18.44 -4.25
C TYR A 37 10.67 -17.50 -3.18
N ASP A 38 10.91 -16.23 -3.51
CA ASP A 38 11.24 -15.23 -2.50
C ASP A 38 10.03 -14.97 -1.58
N PHE A 39 10.35 -14.57 -0.34
CA PHE A 39 9.40 -14.03 0.60
C PHE A 39 9.30 -12.52 0.42
N VAL A 40 8.07 -11.99 0.38
CA VAL A 40 7.81 -10.55 0.33
C VAL A 40 6.75 -10.19 1.36
N SER A 41 7.01 -9.16 2.17
CA SER A 41 6.01 -8.50 3.01
C SER A 41 5.72 -7.11 2.48
N LEU A 42 4.45 -6.82 2.27
CA LEU A 42 3.94 -5.51 1.85
C LEU A 42 3.16 -4.90 3.00
N SER A 43 3.44 -3.67 3.41
CA SER A 43 2.85 -3.07 4.60
C SER A 43 2.30 -1.68 4.32
N CYS A 44 1.08 -1.42 4.78
CA CYS A 44 0.53 -0.06 4.82
C CYS A 44 1.01 0.61 6.11
N GLU A 45 1.97 1.52 6.01
CA GLU A 45 2.41 2.38 7.11
C GLU A 45 1.47 3.59 7.21
N GLU A 46 0.98 3.85 8.41
CA GLU A 46 0.10 4.98 8.75
C GLU A 46 0.74 5.80 9.86
N ASP A 47 0.54 7.12 9.84
CA ASP A 47 0.87 7.99 10.97
C ASP A 47 -0.26 8.00 12.04
N ASP A 48 -1.52 7.73 11.67
CA ASP A 48 -2.69 7.69 12.58
C ASP A 48 -3.67 6.54 12.26
N SER A 49 -3.67 5.54 13.15
CA SER A 49 -4.22 4.15 13.09
C SER A 49 -5.71 3.87 12.77
N SER A 50 -6.48 4.75 12.12
CA SER A 50 -7.96 4.61 12.08
C SER A 50 -8.60 4.23 10.73
N ALA A 51 -7.90 4.35 9.59
CA ALA A 51 -8.57 4.36 8.30
C ALA A 51 -8.85 2.96 7.68
N GLY A 52 -8.31 1.88 8.26
CA GLY A 52 -8.63 0.51 7.84
C GLY A 52 -8.31 0.26 6.37
N TRP A 53 -7.03 0.35 6.02
CA TRP A 53 -6.53 0.20 4.65
C TRP A 53 -6.58 -1.24 4.17
N THR A 54 -6.94 -1.40 2.90
CA THR A 54 -6.93 -2.70 2.21
C THR A 54 -5.78 -2.74 1.23
N LEU A 55 -4.92 -3.75 1.36
CA LEU A 55 -3.82 -3.96 0.41
C LEU A 55 -4.35 -4.63 -0.86
N ARG A 56 -4.17 -3.94 -1.99
CA ARG A 56 -4.67 -4.29 -3.30
C ARG A 56 -3.53 -4.60 -4.26
N ARG A 57 -3.84 -5.37 -5.32
CA ARG A 57 -2.91 -5.56 -6.44
C ARG A 57 -3.60 -5.67 -7.80
N ASN A 58 -2.85 -5.32 -8.83
CA ASN A 58 -3.11 -5.67 -10.23
C ASN A 58 -1.96 -6.54 -10.73
N THR A 59 -2.28 -7.73 -11.23
CA THR A 59 -1.34 -8.68 -11.83
C THR A 59 -1.85 -9.13 -13.19
N SER A 60 -1.04 -9.88 -13.93
CA SER A 60 -1.47 -10.47 -15.21
C SER A 60 -2.63 -11.47 -15.06
N LYS A 61 -2.84 -12.03 -13.86
CA LYS A 61 -3.92 -12.99 -13.59
C LYS A 61 -5.24 -12.32 -13.22
N GLN A 62 -5.17 -11.27 -12.39
CA GLN A 62 -6.34 -10.65 -11.77
C GLN A 62 -6.06 -9.18 -11.46
N GLU A 63 -7.13 -8.37 -11.54
CA GLU A 63 -7.12 -6.95 -11.22
C GLU A 63 -7.86 -6.67 -9.90
N ARG A 64 -7.35 -5.72 -9.13
CA ARG A 64 -7.90 -5.11 -7.91
C ARG A 64 -8.27 -6.12 -6.82
N THR A 65 -7.56 -7.24 -6.74
CA THR A 65 -7.77 -8.22 -5.67
C THR A 65 -7.17 -7.73 -4.36
N GLN A 66 -7.77 -8.15 -3.24
CA GLN A 66 -7.31 -7.80 -1.90
C GLN A 66 -6.43 -8.91 -1.31
N CYS A 67 -5.50 -8.57 -0.42
CA CYS A 67 -4.71 -9.56 0.29
C CYS A 67 -5.62 -10.57 1.02
N GLY A 68 -5.32 -11.87 0.89
CA GLY A 68 -6.13 -12.96 1.40
C GLY A 68 -7.14 -13.52 0.40
N ASP A 69 -7.41 -12.83 -0.72
CA ASP A 69 -8.28 -13.30 -1.80
C ASP A 69 -7.53 -14.21 -2.77
N GLY A 70 -7.08 -15.37 -2.28
CA GLY A 70 -6.32 -16.34 -3.07
C GLY A 70 -4.84 -15.98 -3.28
N TRP A 71 -4.35 -14.91 -2.66
CA TRP A 71 -2.94 -14.53 -2.66
C TRP A 71 -2.55 -13.81 -1.37
N GLY A 72 -1.28 -13.92 -1.02
CA GLY A 72 -0.75 -13.34 0.21
C GLY A 72 -1.44 -13.90 1.47
N THR A 73 -1.00 -13.43 2.62
CA THR A 73 -1.62 -13.75 3.91
C THR A 73 -1.68 -12.46 4.73
N PRO A 74 -2.87 -11.99 5.12
CA PRO A 74 -3.00 -10.81 5.96
C PRO A 74 -2.30 -10.99 7.30
N ALA A 75 -1.57 -9.97 7.73
CA ALA A 75 -0.82 -9.91 8.99
C ALA A 75 -0.86 -8.48 9.55
N GLY A 76 -1.97 -8.10 10.18
CA GLY A 76 -2.19 -6.72 10.63
C GLY A 76 -2.31 -5.77 9.43
N SER A 77 -1.51 -4.70 9.42
CA SER A 77 -1.40 -3.77 8.28
C SER A 77 -0.55 -4.31 7.12
N SER A 78 -0.04 -5.54 7.25
CA SER A 78 0.84 -6.17 6.27
C SER A 78 0.18 -7.32 5.51
N CYS A 79 0.75 -7.66 4.36
CA CYS A 79 0.40 -8.80 3.52
C CYS A 79 1.66 -9.58 3.18
N ASN A 80 1.71 -10.84 3.60
CA ASN A 80 2.87 -11.71 3.40
C ASN A 80 2.65 -12.64 2.20
N ILE A 81 3.50 -12.53 1.19
CA ILE A 81 3.61 -13.49 0.08
C ILE A 81 4.73 -14.47 0.45
N ARG A 82 4.35 -15.68 0.85
CA ARG A 82 5.33 -16.70 1.30
C ARG A 82 6.28 -17.16 0.19
N TYR A 83 5.74 -17.31 -1.02
CA TYR A 83 6.48 -17.72 -2.20
C TYR A 83 5.96 -16.93 -3.39
N THR A 84 6.79 -16.06 -3.94
CA THR A 84 6.49 -15.31 -5.16
C THR A 84 6.59 -16.19 -6.39
N TYR A 85 5.73 -15.93 -7.37
CA TYR A 85 5.78 -16.50 -8.71
C TYR A 85 5.84 -15.38 -9.74
N PRO A 86 6.30 -15.64 -10.99
CA PRO A 86 6.26 -14.63 -12.06
C PRO A 86 4.89 -13.98 -12.25
N SER A 87 3.81 -14.70 -11.96
CA SER A 87 2.44 -14.18 -12.00
C SER A 87 2.07 -13.20 -10.89
N ASP A 88 2.88 -13.09 -9.84
CA ASP A 88 2.72 -12.07 -8.81
C ASP A 88 3.36 -10.74 -9.22
N SER A 89 4.03 -10.68 -10.39
CA SER A 89 4.49 -9.41 -10.95
C SER A 89 3.29 -8.50 -11.23
N GLY A 90 3.42 -7.22 -10.88
CA GLY A 90 2.31 -6.29 -10.99
C GLY A 90 2.43 -5.07 -10.10
N VAL A 91 1.33 -4.33 -9.99
CA VAL A 91 1.25 -3.07 -9.24
C VAL A 91 0.48 -3.30 -7.94
N TYR A 92 1.01 -2.78 -6.83
CA TYR A 92 0.49 -2.95 -5.48
C TYR A 92 0.24 -1.58 -4.83
N TRP A 93 -0.82 -1.45 -4.04
CA TRP A 93 -1.16 -0.22 -3.31
C TRP A 93 -2.04 -0.50 -2.09
N CYS A 94 -2.11 0.45 -1.18
CA CYS A 94 -3.09 0.50 -0.09
C CYS A 94 -4.26 1.38 -0.51
N GLU A 95 -5.49 0.91 -0.28
CA GLU A 95 -6.74 1.62 -0.59
C GLU A 95 -7.56 1.80 0.68
N SER A 96 -7.97 3.04 0.98
CA SER A 96 -8.84 3.35 2.12
C SER A 96 -10.30 3.05 1.79
N ARG A 97 -11.16 2.99 2.81
CA ARG A 97 -12.62 2.84 2.61
C ARG A 97 -13.25 3.98 1.82
N GLU A 98 -12.63 5.16 1.87
CA GLU A 98 -13.07 6.36 1.16
C GLU A 98 -12.53 6.43 -0.28
N GLY A 99 -11.73 5.44 -0.70
CA GLY A 99 -11.15 5.35 -2.04
C GLY A 99 -9.84 6.12 -2.21
N THR A 100 -9.23 6.61 -1.13
CA THR A 100 -7.88 7.17 -1.16
C THR A 100 -6.87 6.07 -1.45
N VAL A 101 -5.86 6.37 -2.27
CA VAL A 101 -4.81 5.43 -2.66
C VAL A 101 -3.44 5.93 -2.17
N SER A 102 -2.62 5.01 -1.66
CA SER A 102 -1.21 5.26 -1.29
C SER A 102 -0.32 5.46 -2.52
N ASN A 103 1.00 5.54 -2.32
CA ASN A 103 1.94 5.25 -3.40
C ASN A 103 1.69 3.84 -3.98
N MET A 104 1.96 3.71 -5.27
CA MET A 104 1.93 2.43 -5.97
C MET A 104 3.34 1.88 -6.11
N VAL A 105 3.50 0.57 -5.93
CA VAL A 105 4.78 -0.12 -6.11
C VAL A 105 4.63 -1.17 -7.19
N HIS A 106 5.57 -1.19 -8.15
CA HIS A 106 5.65 -2.24 -9.15
C HIS A 106 6.63 -3.31 -8.68
N LEU A 107 6.16 -4.55 -8.55
CA LEU A 107 6.99 -5.72 -8.27
C LEU A 107 7.20 -6.55 -9.53
N THR A 108 8.44 -6.98 -9.75
CA THR A 108 8.81 -7.89 -10.83
C THR A 108 9.38 -9.16 -10.22
N VAL A 109 8.82 -10.31 -10.61
CA VAL A 109 9.27 -11.63 -10.17
C VAL A 109 9.80 -12.41 -11.37
N THR A 110 11.06 -12.81 -11.33
CA THR A 110 11.70 -13.61 -12.39
C THR A 110 12.04 -15.02 -11.92
N VAL A 111 12.12 -15.97 -12.86
CA VAL A 111 12.63 -17.32 -12.57
C VAL A 111 14.14 -17.27 -12.34
N LEU A 112 14.65 -18.07 -11.39
CA LEU A 112 16.08 -18.31 -11.24
C LEU A 112 16.57 -19.12 -12.45
N THR A 113 17.09 -18.44 -13.46
CA THR A 113 17.90 -19.09 -14.49
C THR A 113 19.35 -19.00 -14.04
N LEU A 114 19.95 -20.13 -13.65
CA LEU A 114 21.41 -20.19 -13.51
C LEU A 114 22.02 -20.04 -14.91
N PRO A 115 22.96 -19.11 -15.13
CA PRO A 115 23.77 -19.14 -16.33
C PRO A 115 24.64 -20.41 -16.29
N ASP A 116 24.61 -21.20 -17.38
CA ASP A 116 25.52 -22.31 -17.63
C ASP A 116 26.99 -21.84 -17.69
#